data_AF-A0A256IFT3-F1
#
_entry.id   AF-A0A256IFT3-F1
#
_cell.length_a   1.000
_cell.length_b   1.000
_cell.length_c   1.000
_cell.angle_alpha   90.00
_cell.angle_beta   90.00
_cell.angle_gamma   90.00
#
_symmetry.space_group_name_H-M   'P 1'
#
loop_
_entity.id
_entity.type
_entity.pdbx_description
1 polymer ?
#
loop_
_entity_poly.entity_id
_entity_poly.type
_entity_poly.pdbx_seq_one_letter_code
_entity_poly.pdbx_strand_id
1 'polypeptide(L)'
;MTEVPPPENDEFFDDEQLDTTERDQLVQQAIQQAKQYHGLMDAAKEWARDTAADLLVEAALEDDAETAGEIEQAAALVKTVPNRIEQGDNARSRQP
;
A
#
# COMPACT_ATOMS: atom_id res chain seq x y z
N MET A 1 19.94 -30.07 -59.31
CA MET A 1 20.15 -29.29 -58.08
C MET A 1 18.84 -28.59 -57.80
N THR A 2 18.05 -29.13 -56.88
CA THR A 2 16.77 -28.53 -56.45
C THR A 2 17.08 -27.50 -55.38
N GLU A 3 16.87 -26.23 -55.70
CA GLU A 3 16.88 -25.16 -54.69
C GLU A 3 15.72 -25.41 -53.73
N VAL A 4 16.06 -25.73 -52.48
CA VAL A 4 15.10 -25.76 -51.38
C VAL A 4 14.87 -24.29 -51.00
N PRO A 5 13.64 -23.75 -51.13
CA PRO A 5 13.37 -22.40 -50.67
C PRO A 5 13.61 -22.33 -49.15
N PRO A 6 14.11 -21.19 -48.64
CA PRO A 6 14.32 -21.04 -47.21
C PRO A 6 13.00 -21.25 -46.47
N PRO A 7 13.01 -21.91 -45.29
CA PRO A 7 11.80 -22.10 -44.51
C PRO A 7 11.17 -20.73 -44.23
N GLU A 8 9.87 -20.61 -44.49
CA GLU A 8 9.06 -19.44 -44.14
C GLU A 8 9.17 -19.25 -42.63
N ASN A 9 9.89 -18.20 -42.26
CA ASN A 9 10.23 -17.89 -40.88
C ASN A 9 9.14 -16.99 -40.26
N ASP A 10 7.87 -17.36 -40.45
CA ASP A 10 6.71 -16.52 -40.12
C ASP A 10 5.87 -17.08 -38.95
N GLU A 11 6.46 -17.89 -38.07
CA GLU A 11 5.81 -18.32 -36.82
C GLU A 11 6.74 -18.28 -35.60
N PHE A 12 7.71 -17.35 -35.56
CA PHE A 12 8.66 -17.25 -34.43
C PHE A 12 8.67 -15.92 -33.68
N PHE A 13 7.72 -15.01 -33.95
CA PHE A 13 7.61 -13.72 -33.25
C PHE A 13 6.18 -13.32 -32.87
N ASP A 14 5.31 -14.30 -32.60
CA ASP A 14 3.94 -14.04 -32.13
C ASP A 14 3.84 -13.86 -30.59
N ASP A 15 4.92 -13.38 -29.94
CA ASP A 15 4.98 -13.24 -28.48
C ASP A 15 5.15 -11.78 -27.97
N GLU A 16 5.23 -10.76 -28.85
CA GLU A 16 5.66 -9.41 -28.44
C GLU A 16 4.82 -8.22 -28.94
N GLN A 17 3.51 -8.41 -29.17
CA GLN A 17 2.56 -7.30 -29.13
C GLN A 17 1.36 -7.70 -28.30
N LEU A 18 1.49 -7.61 -26.97
CA LEU A 18 0.33 -7.21 -26.17
C LEU A 18 -0.22 -5.97 -26.88
N ASP A 19 -1.40 -6.10 -27.47
CA ASP A 19 -2.10 -5.03 -28.16
C ASP A 19 -1.92 -3.78 -27.31
N THR A 20 -1.34 -2.72 -27.88
CA THR A 20 -1.01 -1.49 -27.15
C THR A 20 -2.18 -0.99 -26.30
N THR A 21 -3.39 -1.31 -26.74
CA THR A 21 -4.67 -1.10 -26.05
C THR A 21 -4.80 -1.85 -24.72
N GLU A 22 -4.44 -3.14 -24.65
CA GLU A 22 -4.49 -3.94 -23.42
C GLU A 22 -3.44 -3.50 -22.40
N ARG A 23 -2.23 -3.18 -22.87
CA ARG A 23 -1.16 -2.63 -22.00
C ARG A 23 -1.58 -1.29 -21.40
N ASP A 24 -2.17 -0.41 -22.20
CA ASP A 24 -2.62 0.90 -21.72
C ASP A 24 -3.78 0.76 -20.72
N GLN A 25 -4.67 -0.21 -20.89
CA GLN A 25 -5.70 -0.53 -19.90
C GLN A 25 -5.11 -1.00 -18.56
N LEU A 26 -4.11 -1.89 -18.58
CA LEU A 26 -3.42 -2.35 -17.37
C LEU A 26 -2.72 -1.18 -16.64
N VAL A 27 -2.07 -0.28 -17.38
CA VAL A 27 -1.45 0.92 -16.80
C VAL A 27 -2.50 1.82 -16.15
N GLN A 28 -3.64 2.05 -16.81
CA GLN A 28 -4.72 2.87 -16.22
C GLN A 28 -5.31 2.22 -14.96
N GLN A 29 -5.48 0.90 -14.94
CA GLN A 29 -5.93 0.16 -13.75
C GLN A 29 -4.91 0.28 -12.61
N ALA A 30 -3.62 0.12 -12.89
CA ALA A 30 -2.56 0.29 -11.90
C ALA A 30 -2.53 1.73 -11.33
N ILE A 31 -2.71 2.75 -12.18
CA ILE A 31 -2.80 4.16 -11.74
C ILE A 31 -4.02 4.38 -10.84
N GLN A 32 -5.19 3.84 -11.21
CA GLN A 32 -6.40 3.95 -10.40
C GLN A 32 -6.23 3.28 -9.05
N GLN A 33 -5.67 2.07 -9.05
CA GLN A 33 -5.38 1.33 -7.83
C GLN A 33 -4.38 2.07 -6.95
N ALA A 34 -3.31 2.63 -7.53
CA ALA A 34 -2.34 3.45 -6.78
C ALA A 34 -3.00 4.67 -6.12
N LYS A 35 -3.88 5.38 -6.85
CA LYS A 35 -4.65 6.51 -6.28
C LYS A 35 -5.55 6.09 -5.13
N GLN A 36 -6.23 4.94 -5.26
CA GLN A 36 -7.08 4.40 -4.19
C GLN A 36 -6.26 4.08 -2.93
N TYR A 37 -5.11 3.40 -3.09
CA TYR A 37 -4.24 3.11 -1.96
C TYR A 37 -3.68 4.38 -1.32
N HIS A 38 -3.28 5.37 -2.11
CA HIS A 38 -2.85 6.67 -1.57
C HIS A 38 -3.95 7.32 -0.71
N GLY A 39 -5.18 7.39 -1.22
CA GLY A 39 -6.31 7.95 -0.46
C GLY A 39 -6.60 7.20 0.83
N LEU A 40 -6.52 5.86 0.81
CA LEU A 40 -6.68 5.03 2.01
C LEU A 40 -5.58 5.28 3.04
N MET A 41 -4.32 5.41 2.59
CA MET A 41 -3.20 5.71 3.48
C MET A 41 -3.32 7.09 4.10
N ASP A 42 -3.74 8.10 3.33
CA ASP A 42 -3.95 9.46 3.86
C ASP A 42 -5.08 9.48 4.89
N ALA A 43 -6.20 8.82 4.60
CA ALA A 43 -7.32 8.69 5.55
C ALA A 43 -6.89 7.97 6.83
N ALA A 44 -6.09 6.91 6.74
CA ALA A 44 -5.57 6.21 7.91
C ALA A 44 -4.65 7.09 8.76
N LYS A 45 -3.84 7.94 8.13
CA LYS A 45 -2.97 8.91 8.84
C LYS A 45 -3.78 9.98 9.55
N GLU A 46 -4.85 10.49 8.92
CA GLU A 46 -5.76 11.45 9.52
C GLU A 46 -6.50 10.84 10.72
N TRP A 47 -7.16 9.70 10.51
CA TRP A 47 -7.83 8.95 11.56
C TRP A 47 -6.94 8.70 12.78
N ALA A 48 -5.68 8.31 12.56
CA ALA A 48 -4.74 8.05 13.65
C ALA A 48 -4.39 9.31 14.45
N ARG A 49 -4.32 10.49 13.81
CA ARG A 49 -4.05 11.75 14.52
C ARG A 49 -5.22 12.13 15.40
N ASP A 50 -6.43 12.08 14.84
CA ASP A 50 -7.65 12.47 15.54
C ASP A 50 -7.94 11.53 16.70
N THR A 51 -7.91 10.22 16.45
CA THR A 51 -8.15 9.20 17.48
C THR A 51 -7.13 9.30 18.62
N ALA A 52 -5.85 9.52 18.31
CA ALA A 52 -4.85 9.69 19.36
C ALA A 52 -5.04 10.97 20.18
N ALA A 53 -5.58 12.04 19.58
CA ALA A 53 -5.91 13.26 20.31
C ALA A 53 -7.12 13.02 21.23
N ASP A 54 -8.17 12.36 20.72
CA ASP A 54 -9.37 12.04 21.50
C ASP A 54 -9.03 11.15 22.70
N LEU A 55 -8.23 10.09 22.51
CA LEU A 55 -7.78 9.22 23.60
C LEU A 55 -6.99 9.99 24.66
N LEU A 56 -6.16 10.96 24.28
CA LEU A 56 -5.44 11.78 25.26
C LEU A 56 -6.37 12.71 26.04
N VAL A 57 -7.44 13.21 25.42
CA VAL A 57 -8.47 13.97 26.12
C VAL A 57 -9.21 13.07 27.10
N GLU A 58 -9.56 11.85 26.69
CA GLU A 58 -10.22 10.87 27.55
C GLU A 58 -9.34 10.51 28.76
N ALA A 59 -8.05 10.22 28.55
CA ALA A 59 -7.10 9.95 29.63
C ALA A 59 -6.96 11.12 30.61
N ALA A 60 -6.99 12.37 30.12
CA ALA A 60 -6.89 13.55 30.96
C ALA A 60 -8.14 13.83 31.81
N LEU A 61 -9.29 13.25 31.43
CA LEU A 61 -10.55 13.34 32.15
C LEU A 61 -10.80 12.14 33.07
N GLU A 62 -9.97 11.10 32.98
CA GLU A 62 -10.08 9.89 33.79
C GLU A 62 -9.52 10.10 35.20
N ASP A 63 -10.29 9.71 36.21
CA ASP A 63 -9.93 9.86 37.62
C ASP A 63 -9.07 8.69 38.11
N ASP A 64 -9.23 7.50 37.51
CA ASP A 64 -8.43 6.33 37.83
C ASP A 64 -7.08 6.34 37.07
N ALA A 65 -5.99 6.44 37.83
CA ALA A 65 -4.65 6.58 37.26
C ALA A 65 -4.17 5.36 36.46
N GLU A 66 -4.65 4.15 36.80
CA GLU A 66 -4.31 2.94 36.04
C GLU A 66 -5.00 2.97 34.67
N THR A 67 -6.31 3.22 34.66
CA THR A 67 -7.11 3.35 33.44
C THR A 67 -6.62 4.49 32.55
N ALA A 68 -6.33 5.66 33.12
CA ALA A 68 -5.74 6.79 32.38
C ALA A 68 -4.43 6.39 31.69
N GLY A 69 -3.56 5.66 32.41
CA GLY A 69 -2.29 5.16 31.89
C GLY A 69 -2.45 4.13 30.76
N GLU A 70 -3.50 3.29 30.80
CA GLU A 70 -3.82 2.36 29.70
C GLU A 70 -4.29 3.11 28.45
N ILE A 71 -5.14 4.13 28.63
CA ILE A 71 -5.63 4.98 27.53
C ILE A 71 -4.47 5.75 26.88
N GLU A 72 -3.53 6.28 27.67
CA GLU A 72 -2.32 6.93 27.14
C GLU A 72 -1.46 5.98 26.31
N GLN A 73 -1.32 4.72 26.75
CA GLN A 73 -0.60 3.69 26.00
C GLN A 73 -1.30 3.37 24.67
N ALA A 74 -2.63 3.27 24.68
CA ALA A 74 -3.40 3.09 23.45
C ALA A 74 -3.20 4.28 22.50
N ALA A 75 -3.27 5.51 23.00
CA ALA A 75 -3.00 6.72 22.21
C ALA A 75 -1.58 6.70 21.61
N ALA A 76 -0.58 6.30 22.39
CA ALA A 76 0.80 6.18 21.93
C ALA A 76 0.94 5.15 20.80
N LEU A 77 0.25 4.01 20.90
CA LEU A 77 0.22 3.00 19.83
C LEU A 77 -0.42 3.54 18.55
N VAL A 78 -1.56 4.23 18.66
CA VAL A 78 -2.25 4.82 17.50
C VAL A 78 -1.38 5.88 16.81
N LYS A 79 -0.64 6.71 17.57
CA LYS A 79 0.32 7.68 17.01
C LYS A 79 1.42 7.06 16.15
N THR A 80 1.69 5.76 16.28
CA THR A 80 2.70 5.08 15.46
C THR A 80 2.22 4.76 14.05
N VAL A 81 0.91 4.75 13.79
CA VAL A 81 0.31 4.33 12.52
C VAL A 81 0.85 5.11 11.32
N PRO A 82 0.95 6.47 11.33
CA PRO A 82 1.51 7.21 10.21
C PRO A 82 2.96 6.82 9.87
N ASN A 83 3.80 6.69 10.89
CA ASN A 83 5.20 6.29 10.73
C ASN A 83 5.30 4.87 10.13
N ARG A 84 4.45 3.94 10.56
CA ARG A 84 4.43 2.57 10.04
C ARG A 84 3.98 2.50 8.58
N ILE A 85 3.00 3.33 8.21
CA ILE A 85 2.58 3.48 6.82
C ILE A 85 3.74 4.01 5.95
N GLU A 86 4.46 5.02 6.44
CA GLU A 86 5.54 5.69 5.69
C GLU A 86 6.80 4.83 5.55
N GLN A 87 7.16 4.06 6.56
CA GLN A 87 8.31 3.16 6.51
C GLN A 87 8.02 1.88 5.69
N GLY A 88 6.73 1.60 5.44
CA GLY A 88 6.25 0.27 5.09
C GLY A 88 6.52 -0.71 6.24
N ASP A 89 5.72 -1.77 6.37
CA ASP A 89 5.94 -2.80 7.40
C ASP A 89 7.17 -3.71 7.08
N ASN A 90 8.24 -3.11 6.55
CA ASN A 90 9.48 -3.75 6.10
C ASN A 90 10.31 -4.34 7.25
N ALA A 91 10.05 -3.93 8.50
CA ALA A 91 10.76 -4.45 9.66
C ALA A 91 10.36 -5.90 10.01
N ARG A 92 9.14 -6.34 9.66
CA ARG A 92 8.69 -7.73 9.90
C ARG A 92 9.15 -8.72 8.82
N SER A 93 9.35 -8.27 7.58
CA SER A 93 9.77 -9.13 6.46
C SER A 93 11.26 -9.52 6.48
N ARG A 94 12.05 -8.92 7.37
CA ARG A 94 13.51 -9.12 7.47
C ARG A 94 13.94 -9.86 8.74
N GLN A 95 13.06 -10.65 9.35
CA GLN A 95 13.52 -11.63 10.34
C GLN A 95 14.16 -12.83 9.60
N PRO A 96 15.39 -13.24 9.97
CA PRO A 96 16.10 -14.34 9.33
C PRO A 96 15.42 -15.71 9.55
#